data_AF-A0A7D5UTW1-F1
#
_entry.id   AF-A0A7D5UTW1-F1
#
_cell.length_a   1.000
_cell.length_b   1.000
_cell.length_c   1.000
_cell.angle_alpha   90.00
_cell.angle_beta   90.00
_cell.angle_gamma   90.00
#
_symmetry.space_group_name_H-M   'P 1'
#
loop_
_entity.id
_entity.type
_entity.pdbx_description
1 polymer ?
#
loop_
_entity_poly.entity_id
_entity_poly.type
_entity_poly.pdbx_seq_one_letter_code
_entity_poly.pdbx_strand_id
1 'polypeptide(L)'
;MPHSITGAKSSPGAVKDEPMDDSGVASRMGPAASDGDDVDMDHDADDVALVKKEIKLTDMVDTDDSDDEEFPSSAPVKQPPSSPPARIPSPTDIGALKASDPEVMRSFYQRLFPWRQLFQWLNHSPTPTNDFGNREFAFTLQNDAYLRYQSFATADLLRKDVLRLMPSRFEIGPVYSTNPRDRKMLRNSSAFKPLAKELCFDIDLTDYDDIRTCCDKANICNKCWKFMTMAIKVVDAALREDFGFKHIMWVYSGRRGAHAWVCDKKVRSLDDQKRKAIAGYLEVVKGGAQSGKKVNVRRPLHPHLARSLEILKTHFQEDVLEVQDPWGTEERYEKLLQLLPDRNLNESLRRKWDAAPGRASVSKWADIDALAKTGASKNLDARALLEAKQDIVLEYTYPRLDIEVSKKLNHLLKSPFVVHPGTGRVCVPIDTRELEDFDPLAVPTVQELLGEIDSWKGDDGAASQDDNGKGISDWEKTSLKPYVEYFRTFVNGIMKDERDVRTKREREDLMDF
;
A
#
# COMPACT_ATOMS: atom_id res chain seq x y z
N MET A 1 22.84 36.59 42.23
CA MET A 1 24.08 37.41 42.35
C MET A 1 24.39 37.59 43.83
N PRO A 2 25.66 37.60 44.28
CA PRO A 2 26.90 37.95 43.56
C PRO A 2 27.72 36.69 43.16
N HIS A 3 28.35 36.59 41.98
CA HIS A 3 29.59 37.24 41.46
C HIS A 3 30.84 36.91 42.29
N SER A 4 32.05 36.65 41.77
CA SER A 4 32.64 36.31 40.46
C SER A 4 34.19 36.37 40.66
N ILE A 5 34.97 35.66 39.83
CA ILE A 5 36.32 36.05 39.29
C ILE A 5 37.64 35.65 40.03
N THR A 6 38.32 34.66 39.42
CA THR A 6 39.70 34.51 38.86
C THR A 6 41.03 34.88 39.56
N GLY A 7 42.04 34.03 39.24
CA GLY A 7 43.46 34.35 38.92
C GLY A 7 44.48 33.38 39.55
N ALA A 8 45.60 32.93 38.97
CA ALA A 8 46.23 32.89 37.64
C ALA A 8 47.58 32.11 37.78
N LYS A 9 48.27 31.84 36.64
CA LYS A 9 49.71 31.47 36.42
C LYS A 9 50.02 29.96 36.28
N SER A 10 50.38 29.38 35.12
CA SER A 10 51.44 29.60 34.10
C SER A 10 52.58 28.57 34.23
N SER A 11 52.65 27.64 33.26
CA SER A 11 53.70 26.63 32.99
C SER A 11 55.02 27.28 32.50
N PRO A 12 56.18 26.58 32.38
CA PRO A 12 56.41 25.57 31.32
C PRO A 12 57.48 24.45 31.57
N GLY A 13 57.53 23.46 30.65
CA GLY A 13 58.70 22.61 30.29
C GLY A 13 58.99 21.40 31.21
N ALA A 14 58.92 20.11 30.84
CA ALA A 14 59.40 19.29 29.70
C ALA A 14 60.75 18.56 29.96
N VAL A 15 60.70 17.24 29.65
CA VAL A 15 61.76 16.29 29.20
C VAL A 15 62.55 15.44 30.21
N LYS A 16 62.39 14.10 30.12
CA LYS A 16 63.41 13.03 29.83
C LYS A 16 62.84 11.64 30.22
N ASP A 17 62.53 10.75 29.27
CA ASP A 17 63.37 9.70 28.61
C ASP A 17 63.77 8.55 29.57
N GLU A 18 63.08 7.38 29.53
CA GLU A 18 63.40 6.10 28.81
C GLU A 18 64.29 5.13 29.63
N PRO A 19 64.48 3.80 29.34
CA PRO A 19 63.94 2.91 28.27
C PRO A 19 63.58 1.44 28.69
N MET A 20 63.26 0.61 27.66
CA MET A 20 63.49 -0.85 27.43
C MET A 20 62.24 -1.76 27.34
N ASP A 21 61.76 -2.15 26.14
CA ASP A 21 62.21 -3.16 25.13
C ASP A 21 61.51 -4.53 25.38
N ASP A 22 60.39 -4.84 24.72
CA ASP A 22 60.18 -5.49 23.41
C ASP A 22 60.50 -7.00 23.35
N SER A 23 59.57 -7.76 22.77
CA SER A 23 59.91 -8.96 21.99
C SER A 23 58.76 -9.37 21.05
N GLY A 24 59.02 -9.21 19.75
CA GLY A 24 58.68 -10.21 18.72
C GLY A 24 57.66 -9.76 17.67
N VAL A 25 58.02 -8.93 16.67
CA VAL A 25 58.63 -9.31 15.35
C VAL A 25 57.69 -10.16 14.47
N ALA A 26 57.46 -9.92 13.17
CA ALA A 26 57.70 -8.88 12.16
C ALA A 26 56.91 -9.37 10.90
N SER A 27 56.11 -8.58 10.18
CA SER A 27 56.37 -7.40 9.32
C SER A 27 56.58 -7.75 7.84
N ARG A 28 56.08 -6.80 7.00
CA ARG A 28 56.42 -6.46 5.60
C ARG A 28 55.57 -7.13 4.50
N MET A 29 55.19 -6.46 3.41
CA MET A 29 55.35 -5.08 2.91
C MET A 29 54.44 -4.91 1.67
N GLY A 30 53.84 -3.73 1.50
CA GLY A 30 53.77 -3.00 0.23
C GLY A 30 52.82 -3.44 -0.90
N PRO A 31 52.54 -2.56 -1.89
CA PRO A 31 51.20 -2.36 -2.45
C PRO A 31 51.07 -2.59 -3.97
N ALA A 32 49.82 -2.52 -4.47
CA ALA A 32 49.35 -2.04 -5.79
C ALA A 32 48.47 -3.02 -6.62
N ALA A 33 47.28 -2.51 -6.98
CA ALA A 33 46.55 -2.51 -8.27
C ALA A 33 46.24 -3.80 -9.09
N SER A 34 45.11 -3.64 -9.82
CA SER A 34 44.59 -4.29 -11.05
C SER A 34 43.80 -5.60 -10.95
N ASP A 35 42.61 -5.54 -11.58
CA ASP A 35 41.86 -6.56 -12.35
C ASP A 35 41.57 -7.91 -11.65
N GLY A 36 40.42 -8.56 -11.80
CA GLY A 36 39.41 -8.61 -12.84
C GLY A 36 38.87 -10.05 -12.81
N ASP A 37 37.57 -10.19 -13.10
CA ASP A 37 36.86 -11.39 -13.56
C ASP A 37 36.69 -12.65 -12.67
N ASP A 38 35.41 -13.02 -12.59
CA ASP A 38 34.80 -14.34 -12.80
C ASP A 38 35.48 -15.59 -12.22
N VAL A 39 34.72 -16.31 -11.39
CA VAL A 39 34.77 -17.78 -11.42
C VAL A 39 33.37 -18.37 -11.28
N ASP A 40 33.06 -19.13 -12.31
CA ASP A 40 31.95 -20.04 -12.53
C ASP A 40 31.78 -21.13 -11.47
N MET A 41 30.60 -21.75 -11.55
CA MET A 41 30.18 -22.98 -10.89
C MET A 41 31.08 -24.19 -11.22
N ASP A 42 31.13 -25.19 -10.32
CA ASP A 42 30.53 -26.52 -10.60
C ASP A 42 30.56 -27.53 -9.43
N HIS A 43 29.45 -28.31 -9.40
CA HIS A 43 29.21 -29.73 -9.03
C HIS A 43 29.62 -30.32 -7.65
N ASP A 44 28.82 -31.15 -6.96
CA ASP A 44 28.22 -32.44 -7.40
C ASP A 44 27.02 -32.96 -6.56
N ALA A 45 26.16 -33.75 -7.25
CA ALA A 45 25.30 -34.93 -6.89
C ALA A 45 24.32 -34.89 -5.68
N ASP A 46 23.08 -35.42 -5.69
CA ASP A 46 22.50 -36.61 -6.36
C ASP A 46 20.94 -36.54 -6.50
N ASP A 47 20.46 -37.35 -7.46
CA ASP A 47 19.13 -37.76 -7.96
C ASP A 47 17.85 -37.70 -7.07
N VAL A 48 16.67 -37.43 -7.69
CA VAL A 48 15.69 -38.43 -8.20
C VAL A 48 14.65 -37.75 -9.14
N ALA A 49 14.42 -38.39 -10.28
CA ALA A 49 13.59 -38.01 -11.43
C ALA A 49 12.07 -37.91 -11.19
N LEU A 50 11.39 -37.12 -12.04
CA LEU A 50 10.22 -37.55 -12.83
C LEU A 50 9.94 -36.57 -13.99
N VAL A 51 9.85 -37.14 -15.19
CA VAL A 51 9.79 -36.49 -16.51
C VAL A 51 8.34 -36.23 -16.93
N LYS A 52 8.05 -35.09 -17.57
CA LYS A 52 7.26 -35.02 -18.82
C LYS A 52 7.54 -33.75 -19.62
N LYS A 53 7.76 -33.99 -20.91
CA LYS A 53 8.41 -33.18 -21.96
C LYS A 53 7.48 -32.11 -22.55
N GLU A 54 7.98 -30.89 -22.71
CA GLU A 54 7.53 -29.92 -23.71
C GLU A 54 8.41 -30.07 -24.97
N ILE A 55 7.82 -29.97 -26.17
CA ILE A 55 8.55 -29.87 -27.44
C ILE A 55 8.17 -28.53 -28.07
N LYS A 56 9.18 -27.65 -28.22
CA LYS A 56 9.15 -26.50 -29.15
C LYS A 56 9.62 -26.99 -30.52
N LEU A 57 8.88 -26.61 -31.56
CA LEU A 57 9.18 -26.89 -32.95
C LEU A 57 9.63 -25.58 -33.60
N THR A 58 10.88 -25.52 -34.03
CA THR A 58 11.41 -24.51 -34.96
C THR A 58 12.12 -25.21 -36.10
N ASP A 59 11.85 -24.70 -37.31
CA ASP A 59 12.62 -24.73 -38.55
C ASP A 59 12.83 -26.06 -39.28
N MET A 60 11.99 -26.27 -40.31
CA MET A 60 12.17 -27.10 -41.51
C MET A 60 10.94 -26.77 -42.41
N VAL A 61 10.96 -26.32 -43.68
CA VAL A 61 11.93 -26.30 -44.79
C VAL A 61 11.40 -25.28 -45.85
N ASP A 62 12.26 -24.56 -46.56
CA ASP A 62 11.98 -23.82 -47.81
C ASP A 62 11.96 -24.78 -49.03
N THR A 63 11.10 -24.52 -50.04
CA THR A 63 11.43 -24.47 -51.51
C THR A 63 10.18 -24.49 -52.42
N ASP A 64 10.08 -23.44 -53.26
CA ASP A 64 9.77 -23.37 -54.70
C ASP A 64 8.55 -24.05 -55.39
N ASP A 65 7.68 -23.17 -55.92
CA ASP A 65 7.32 -22.89 -57.35
C ASP A 65 6.41 -23.77 -58.25
N SER A 66 5.59 -23.02 -59.03
CA SER A 66 5.00 -23.26 -60.38
C SER A 66 3.67 -24.04 -60.60
N ASP A 67 2.65 -23.25 -60.99
CA ASP A 67 1.77 -23.29 -62.19
C ASP A 67 0.65 -24.33 -62.48
N ASP A 68 -0.42 -23.72 -63.01
CA ASP A 68 -1.41 -24.14 -64.04
C ASP A 68 -2.74 -24.87 -63.71
N GLU A 69 -3.81 -24.08 -63.86
CA GLU A 69 -5.03 -24.26 -64.68
C GLU A 69 -5.77 -25.62 -64.70
N GLU A 70 -7.00 -25.64 -64.15
CA GLU A 70 -8.13 -26.39 -64.76
C GLU A 70 -9.50 -25.86 -64.29
N PHE A 71 -10.30 -25.32 -65.21
CA PHE A 71 -11.74 -25.04 -65.02
C PHE A 71 -12.58 -26.30 -65.29
N PRO A 72 -13.77 -26.46 -64.65
CA PRO A 72 -14.96 -26.44 -65.51
C PRO A 72 -16.25 -25.86 -64.90
N SER A 73 -16.98 -25.15 -65.78
CA SER A 73 -18.43 -25.25 -66.04
C SER A 73 -19.48 -24.62 -65.11
N SER A 74 -20.48 -24.07 -65.80
CA SER A 74 -21.58 -23.22 -65.36
C SER A 74 -22.87 -24.01 -65.08
N ALA A 75 -23.44 -23.90 -63.86
CA ALA A 75 -24.89 -24.02 -63.57
C ALA A 75 -25.18 -23.65 -62.10
N PRO A 76 -26.37 -23.11 -61.76
CA PRO A 76 -26.57 -22.25 -60.59
C PRO A 76 -26.90 -23.03 -59.31
N VAL A 77 -26.17 -22.75 -58.22
CA VAL A 77 -26.48 -23.24 -56.87
C VAL A 77 -27.11 -22.13 -56.05
N LYS A 78 -28.28 -22.43 -55.49
CA LYS A 78 -29.12 -21.56 -54.65
C LYS A 78 -28.32 -20.98 -53.47
N GLN A 79 -28.38 -19.66 -53.30
CA GLN A 79 -27.92 -18.98 -52.09
C GLN A 79 -28.81 -19.36 -50.89
N PRO A 80 -28.23 -19.81 -49.75
CA PRO A 80 -28.91 -19.74 -48.47
C PRO A 80 -28.96 -18.27 -47.98
N PRO A 81 -29.99 -17.87 -47.22
CA PRO A 81 -30.21 -16.47 -46.86
C PRO A 81 -29.06 -15.94 -45.99
N SER A 82 -28.65 -14.70 -46.29
CA SER A 82 -27.65 -13.96 -45.52
C SER A 82 -28.03 -13.90 -44.04
N SER A 83 -27.11 -14.33 -43.17
CA SER A 83 -27.16 -14.03 -41.75
C SER A 83 -27.30 -12.51 -41.55
N PRO A 84 -28.15 -12.04 -40.62
CA PRO A 84 -28.22 -10.61 -40.32
C PRO A 84 -26.86 -10.13 -39.79
N PRO A 85 -26.49 -8.85 -40.01
CA PRO A 85 -25.29 -8.30 -39.38
C PRO A 85 -25.41 -8.46 -37.86
N ALA A 86 -24.28 -8.81 -37.22
CA ALA A 86 -24.20 -8.95 -35.78
C ALA A 86 -24.81 -7.70 -35.10
N ARG A 87 -25.81 -7.92 -34.25
CA ARG A 87 -26.40 -6.88 -33.42
C ARG A 87 -25.30 -6.27 -32.57
N ILE A 88 -25.09 -4.97 -32.70
CA ILE A 88 -24.45 -4.16 -31.65
C ILE A 88 -25.37 -4.27 -30.43
N PRO A 89 -24.89 -4.72 -29.25
CA PRO A 89 -25.72 -4.76 -28.06
C PRO A 89 -26.23 -3.35 -27.74
N SER A 90 -27.52 -3.25 -27.46
CA SER A 90 -28.13 -2.03 -26.93
C SER A 90 -27.53 -1.67 -25.55
N PRO A 91 -27.55 -0.39 -25.13
CA PRO A 91 -26.96 0.08 -23.87
C PRO A 91 -27.43 -0.69 -22.61
N THR A 92 -28.60 -1.34 -22.69
CA THR A 92 -29.26 -2.07 -21.60
C THR A 92 -28.61 -3.38 -21.14
N ASP A 93 -27.58 -3.92 -21.82
CA ASP A 93 -26.96 -5.22 -21.45
C ASP A 93 -25.61 -5.12 -20.71
N ILE A 94 -25.04 -3.92 -20.53
CA ILE A 94 -23.70 -3.74 -19.93
C ILE A 94 -23.65 -4.18 -18.46
N GLY A 95 -24.77 -4.03 -17.72
CA GLY A 95 -24.87 -4.45 -16.32
C GLY A 95 -24.78 -5.97 -16.09
N ALA A 96 -25.02 -6.78 -17.13
CA ALA A 96 -24.93 -8.25 -17.05
C ALA A 96 -23.49 -8.77 -17.32
N LEU A 97 -22.60 -7.92 -17.80
CA LEU A 97 -21.21 -8.27 -18.10
C LEU A 97 -20.35 -8.34 -16.82
N LYS A 98 -19.27 -9.13 -16.90
CA LYS A 98 -18.29 -9.21 -15.80
C LYS A 98 -17.58 -7.87 -15.64
N ALA A 99 -17.18 -7.53 -14.41
CA ALA A 99 -16.46 -6.28 -14.14
C ALA A 99 -15.15 -6.14 -14.92
N SER A 100 -14.50 -7.26 -15.22
CA SER A 100 -13.28 -7.33 -16.02
C SER A 100 -13.51 -7.17 -17.52
N ASP A 101 -14.76 -7.08 -17.97
CA ASP A 101 -15.08 -6.93 -19.39
C ASP A 101 -14.53 -5.59 -19.92
N PRO A 102 -13.79 -5.59 -21.04
CA PRO A 102 -13.25 -4.37 -21.62
C PRO A 102 -14.29 -3.29 -21.93
N GLU A 103 -15.53 -3.64 -22.26
CA GLU A 103 -16.60 -2.67 -22.56
C GLU A 103 -17.13 -1.99 -21.29
N VAL A 104 -17.30 -2.75 -20.21
CA VAL A 104 -17.66 -2.24 -18.86
C VAL A 104 -16.58 -1.26 -18.39
N MET A 105 -15.31 -1.69 -18.44
CA MET A 105 -14.18 -0.88 -18.03
C MET A 105 -14.02 0.36 -18.89
N ARG A 106 -14.17 0.25 -20.22
CA ARG A 106 -14.14 1.39 -21.15
C ARG A 106 -15.21 2.41 -20.78
N SER A 107 -16.44 1.98 -20.52
CA SER A 107 -17.55 2.85 -20.15
C SER A 107 -17.26 3.62 -18.85
N PHE A 108 -16.73 2.93 -17.84
CA PHE A 108 -16.32 3.55 -16.59
C PHE A 108 -15.22 4.61 -16.77
N TYR A 109 -14.11 4.25 -17.42
CA TYR A 109 -13.01 5.18 -17.63
C TYR A 109 -13.37 6.33 -18.58
N GLN A 110 -14.35 6.15 -19.46
CA GLN A 110 -14.80 7.20 -20.36
C GLN A 110 -15.69 8.23 -19.66
N ARG A 111 -16.57 7.79 -18.75
CA ARG A 111 -17.69 8.58 -18.21
C ARG A 111 -17.55 8.94 -16.74
N LEU A 112 -17.04 8.03 -15.91
CA LEU A 112 -17.11 8.10 -14.45
C LEU A 112 -15.78 8.45 -13.79
N PHE A 113 -14.65 8.05 -14.38
CA PHE A 113 -13.35 8.26 -13.76
C PHE A 113 -12.99 9.76 -13.60
N PRO A 114 -12.59 10.24 -12.41
CA PRO A 114 -12.37 11.65 -12.12
C PRO A 114 -11.00 12.15 -12.63
N TRP A 115 -10.81 12.15 -13.95
CA TRP A 115 -9.54 12.50 -14.62
C TRP A 115 -8.97 13.86 -14.21
N ARG A 116 -9.84 14.86 -14.11
CA ARG A 116 -9.43 16.22 -13.75
C ARG A 116 -8.88 16.28 -12.32
N GLN A 117 -9.57 15.67 -11.37
CA GLN A 117 -9.17 15.65 -9.97
C GLN A 117 -7.90 14.82 -9.78
N LEU A 118 -7.78 13.67 -10.46
CA LEU A 118 -6.55 12.86 -10.43
C LEU A 118 -5.35 13.68 -10.96
N PHE A 119 -5.52 14.38 -12.08
CA PHE A 119 -4.49 15.25 -12.63
C PHE A 119 -4.12 16.38 -11.66
N GLN A 120 -5.11 17.11 -11.13
CA GLN A 120 -4.86 18.21 -10.20
C GLN A 120 -4.15 17.74 -8.92
N TRP A 121 -4.49 16.55 -8.42
CA TRP A 121 -3.81 15.92 -7.30
C TRP A 121 -2.33 15.66 -7.58
N LEU A 122 -2.03 15.00 -8.70
CA LEU A 122 -0.67 14.56 -9.04
C LEU A 122 0.23 15.67 -9.60
N ASN A 123 -0.38 16.69 -10.19
CA ASN A 123 0.27 17.85 -10.79
C ASN A 123 0.46 19.01 -9.79
N HIS A 124 -0.27 18.97 -8.67
CA HIS A 124 -0.25 19.97 -7.59
C HIS A 124 -0.53 21.41 -8.05
N SER A 125 -1.14 21.56 -9.22
CA SER A 125 -1.38 22.82 -9.92
C SER A 125 -2.56 22.65 -10.89
N PRO A 126 -3.34 23.71 -11.18
CA PRO A 126 -4.36 23.65 -12.23
C PRO A 126 -3.78 23.56 -13.64
N THR A 127 -2.54 24.03 -13.86
CA THR A 127 -1.87 24.03 -15.17
C THR A 127 -0.75 22.98 -15.19
N PRO A 128 -0.54 22.26 -16.32
CA PRO A 128 0.52 21.25 -16.42
C PRO A 128 1.89 21.70 -15.94
N THR A 129 2.56 20.85 -15.18
CA THR A 129 3.92 21.01 -14.68
C THR A 129 4.70 19.71 -14.86
N ASN A 130 5.99 19.73 -14.51
CA ASN A 130 6.82 18.53 -14.52
C ASN A 130 6.39 17.49 -13.46
N ASP A 131 5.63 17.88 -12.43
CA ASP A 131 5.10 16.95 -11.42
C ASP A 131 4.10 15.94 -12.02
N PHE A 132 3.51 16.27 -13.17
CA PHE A 132 2.73 15.33 -13.98
C PHE A 132 3.52 14.84 -15.20
N GLY A 133 4.17 15.74 -15.94
CA GLY A 133 4.89 15.43 -17.17
C GLY A 133 6.03 14.42 -17.02
N ASN A 134 6.72 14.45 -15.88
CA ASN A 134 7.82 13.52 -15.57
C ASN A 134 7.42 12.42 -14.58
N ARG A 135 6.12 12.26 -14.31
CA ARG A 135 5.63 11.21 -13.41
C ARG A 135 5.54 9.88 -14.12
N GLU A 136 6.04 8.84 -13.47
CA GLU A 136 5.84 7.47 -13.94
C GLU A 136 4.42 7.00 -13.63
N PHE A 137 3.81 6.38 -14.63
CA PHE A 137 2.66 5.49 -14.52
C PHE A 137 3.08 4.11 -15.01
N ALA A 138 2.56 3.07 -14.38
CA ALA A 138 2.70 1.69 -14.84
C ALA A 138 1.33 1.10 -15.13
N PHE A 139 1.17 0.45 -16.29
CA PHE A 139 -0.07 -0.18 -16.72
C PHE A 139 0.07 -1.70 -16.68
N THR A 140 -0.85 -2.38 -16.00
CA THR A 140 -1.03 -3.82 -16.15
C THR A 140 -2.15 -4.05 -17.16
N LEU A 141 -1.85 -4.72 -18.27
CA LEU A 141 -2.84 -5.04 -19.30
C LEU A 141 -3.64 -6.29 -18.91
N GLN A 142 -4.68 -6.62 -19.69
CA GLN A 142 -5.53 -7.81 -19.46
C GLN A 142 -4.77 -9.13 -19.65
N ASN A 143 -3.70 -9.13 -20.45
CA ASN A 143 -2.80 -10.27 -20.66
C ASN A 143 -1.61 -10.27 -19.68
N ASP A 144 -1.73 -9.56 -18.55
CA ASP A 144 -0.70 -9.38 -17.53
C ASP A 144 0.61 -8.72 -18.00
N ALA A 145 0.66 -8.19 -19.23
CA ALA A 145 1.79 -7.39 -19.67
C ALA A 145 1.92 -6.13 -18.81
N TYR A 146 3.12 -5.92 -18.27
CA TYR A 146 3.41 -4.83 -17.33
C TYR A 146 4.24 -3.73 -18.00
N LEU A 147 3.58 -2.61 -18.32
CA LEU A 147 4.18 -1.49 -19.03
C LEU A 147 4.58 -0.38 -18.06
N ARG A 148 5.86 -0.35 -17.67
CA ARG A 148 6.45 0.69 -16.82
C ARG A 148 6.85 1.94 -17.59
N TYR A 149 7.19 2.99 -16.84
CA TYR A 149 7.75 4.25 -17.35
C TYR A 149 6.86 4.94 -18.39
N GLN A 150 5.54 4.77 -18.28
CA GLN A 150 4.61 5.64 -19.00
C GLN A 150 4.59 7.01 -18.33
N SER A 151 4.33 8.05 -19.10
CA SER A 151 4.25 9.43 -18.62
C SER A 151 3.37 10.22 -19.56
N PHE A 152 2.77 11.29 -19.04
CA PHE A 152 1.77 12.08 -19.75
C PHE A 152 1.90 13.55 -19.35
N ALA A 153 1.80 14.46 -20.32
CA ALA A 153 1.83 15.89 -20.01
C ALA A 153 0.48 16.42 -19.46
N THR A 154 -0.64 15.76 -19.80
CA THR A 154 -1.99 16.21 -19.43
C THR A 154 -2.91 15.04 -19.09
N ALA A 155 -4.01 15.34 -18.39
CA ALA A 155 -5.08 14.38 -18.08
C ALA A 155 -5.65 13.72 -19.34
N ASP A 156 -5.80 14.48 -20.43
CA ASP A 156 -6.38 13.98 -21.69
C ASP A 156 -5.48 12.96 -22.37
N LEU A 157 -4.15 13.13 -22.30
CA LEU A 157 -3.20 12.17 -22.83
C LEU A 157 -3.21 10.87 -22.04
N LEU A 158 -3.26 10.96 -20.69
CA LEU A 158 -3.42 9.80 -19.83
C LEU A 158 -4.74 9.07 -20.15
N ARG A 159 -5.86 9.81 -20.19
CA ARG A 159 -7.19 9.28 -20.51
C ARG A 159 -7.20 8.58 -21.86
N LYS A 160 -6.61 9.19 -22.90
CA LYS A 160 -6.53 8.63 -24.25
C LYS A 160 -5.82 7.27 -24.24
N ASP A 161 -4.68 7.17 -23.55
CA ASP A 161 -3.92 5.92 -23.51
C ASP A 161 -4.58 4.85 -22.63
N VAL A 162 -5.22 5.23 -21.53
CA VAL A 162 -6.03 4.29 -20.73
C VAL A 162 -7.19 3.73 -21.56
N LEU A 163 -7.92 4.56 -22.29
CA LEU A 163 -9.02 4.11 -23.16
C LEU A 163 -8.55 3.30 -24.38
N ARG A 164 -7.32 3.51 -24.84
CA ARG A 164 -6.74 2.77 -25.97
C ARG A 164 -6.23 1.40 -25.53
N LEU A 165 -5.49 1.33 -24.42
CA LEU A 165 -4.83 0.11 -23.95
C LEU A 165 -5.72 -0.75 -23.04
N MET A 166 -6.71 -0.13 -22.42
CA MET A 166 -7.63 -0.75 -21.46
C MET A 166 -6.95 -1.60 -20.36
N PRO A 167 -6.06 -0.98 -19.55
CA PRO A 167 -5.36 -1.70 -18.50
C PRO A 167 -6.33 -2.23 -17.43
N SER A 168 -6.04 -3.42 -16.90
CA SER A 168 -6.78 -4.00 -15.77
C SER A 168 -6.60 -3.16 -14.50
N ARG A 169 -5.42 -2.55 -14.33
CA ARG A 169 -5.12 -1.53 -13.33
C ARG A 169 -3.95 -0.66 -13.80
N PHE A 170 -3.83 0.51 -13.20
CA PHE A 170 -2.61 1.31 -13.30
C PHE A 170 -2.13 1.80 -11.95
N GLU A 171 -0.83 1.99 -11.86
CA GLU A 171 -0.09 2.35 -10.66
C GLU A 171 0.64 3.67 -10.88
N ILE A 172 0.81 4.42 -9.80
CA ILE A 172 1.41 5.75 -9.79
C ILE A 172 2.79 5.67 -9.13
N GLY A 173 3.78 6.16 -9.87
CA GLY A 173 5.18 6.19 -9.48
C GLY A 173 5.65 7.58 -9.08
N PRO A 174 6.97 7.76 -8.96
CA PRO A 174 7.55 9.05 -8.65
C PRO A 174 7.55 10.00 -9.85
N VAL A 175 7.79 11.27 -9.54
CA VAL A 175 8.24 12.30 -10.46
C VAL A 175 9.74 12.14 -10.66
N TYR A 176 10.17 11.99 -11.92
CA TYR A 176 11.57 11.87 -12.29
C TYR A 176 12.18 13.23 -12.69
N SER A 177 13.52 13.27 -12.74
CA SER A 177 14.30 14.39 -13.25
C SER A 177 14.01 14.72 -14.72
N THR A 178 13.64 13.72 -15.51
CA THR A 178 13.27 13.84 -16.92
C THR A 178 12.07 12.96 -17.23
N ASN A 179 11.52 13.08 -18.43
CA ASN A 179 10.44 12.23 -18.89
C ASN A 179 10.81 10.72 -18.81
N PRO A 180 10.06 9.89 -18.07
CA PRO A 180 10.29 8.45 -17.95
C PRO A 180 10.35 7.66 -19.28
N ARG A 181 9.62 8.12 -20.31
CA ARG A 181 9.60 7.48 -21.63
C ARG A 181 10.92 7.63 -22.37
N ASP A 182 11.64 8.72 -22.10
CA ASP A 182 12.90 9.07 -22.76
C ASP A 182 14.12 8.51 -22.03
N ARG A 183 13.92 7.75 -20.94
CA ARG A 183 15.02 7.25 -20.08
C ARG A 183 16.12 6.50 -20.84
N LYS A 184 15.76 5.79 -21.92
CA LYS A 184 16.69 5.01 -22.75
C LYS A 184 17.55 5.88 -23.68
N MET A 185 17.15 7.14 -23.90
CA MET A 185 17.87 8.10 -24.74
C MET A 185 18.90 8.92 -23.96
N LEU A 186 18.92 8.79 -22.63
CA LEU A 186 19.85 9.53 -21.78
C LEU A 186 21.26 8.93 -21.87
N ARG A 187 22.23 9.78 -22.24
CA ARG A 187 23.65 9.40 -22.30
C ARG A 187 24.22 8.99 -20.95
N ASN A 188 23.73 9.61 -19.88
CA ASN A 188 24.12 9.31 -18.50
C ASN A 188 22.90 8.76 -17.75
N SER A 189 22.90 7.45 -17.48
CA SER A 189 21.82 6.78 -16.74
C SER A 189 21.61 7.33 -15.33
N SER A 190 22.67 7.82 -14.68
CA SER A 190 22.59 8.44 -13.34
C SER A 190 21.85 9.79 -13.33
N ALA A 191 21.64 10.40 -14.50
CA ALA A 191 20.82 11.59 -14.63
C ALA A 191 19.31 11.28 -14.47
N PHE A 192 18.89 10.04 -14.70
CA PHE A 192 17.51 9.58 -14.49
C PHE A 192 17.31 9.13 -13.05
N LYS A 193 16.75 10.00 -12.23
CA LYS A 193 16.52 9.71 -10.81
C LYS A 193 15.17 10.22 -10.34
N PRO A 194 14.54 9.51 -9.40
CA PRO A 194 13.27 9.94 -8.84
C PRO A 194 13.52 11.13 -7.89
N LEU A 195 12.70 12.18 -8.01
CA LEU A 195 12.85 13.43 -7.28
C LEU A 195 11.80 13.61 -6.18
N ALA A 196 10.56 13.21 -6.48
CA ALA A 196 9.46 13.39 -5.56
C ALA A 196 8.41 12.27 -5.73
N LYS A 197 7.82 11.84 -4.62
CA LYS A 197 6.67 10.93 -4.60
C LYS A 197 5.96 11.07 -3.27
N GLU A 198 4.65 11.02 -3.26
CA GLU A 198 3.85 10.89 -2.05
C GLU A 198 4.40 9.73 -1.17
N LEU A 199 4.44 9.93 0.15
CA LEU A 199 4.80 8.84 1.07
C LEU A 199 3.58 7.92 1.20
N CYS A 200 3.77 6.65 0.89
CA CYS A 200 2.67 5.69 0.82
C CYS A 200 2.79 4.63 1.91
N PHE A 201 1.64 4.15 2.40
CA PHE A 201 1.54 2.98 3.26
C PHE A 201 0.49 2.04 2.69
N ASP A 202 0.75 0.74 2.74
CA ASP A 202 -0.17 -0.31 2.32
C ASP A 202 -0.42 -1.26 3.50
N ILE A 203 -1.68 -1.65 3.65
CA ILE A 203 -2.19 -2.49 4.73
C ILE A 203 -3.16 -3.49 4.09
N ASP A 204 -2.84 -4.80 4.19
CA ASP A 204 -3.69 -5.87 3.66
C ASP A 204 -4.17 -6.77 4.83
N LEU A 205 -5.45 -7.14 4.81
CA LEU A 205 -6.04 -8.04 5.79
C LEU A 205 -5.42 -9.45 5.82
N THR A 206 -4.71 -9.89 4.77
CA THR A 206 -3.98 -11.18 4.84
C THR A 206 -2.89 -11.20 5.87
N ASP A 207 -2.33 -10.04 6.22
CA ASP A 207 -1.30 -9.96 7.26
C ASP A 207 -1.87 -10.25 8.65
N TYR A 208 -3.20 -10.32 8.78
CA TYR A 208 -3.94 -10.66 9.99
C TYR A 208 -4.56 -12.07 9.95
N ASP A 209 -4.26 -12.91 8.95
CA ASP A 209 -4.80 -14.28 8.82
C ASP A 209 -4.48 -15.20 10.02
N ASP A 210 -3.41 -14.90 10.76
CA ASP A 210 -3.04 -15.59 11.99
C ASP A 210 -3.93 -15.19 13.20
N ILE A 211 -4.62 -14.06 13.12
CA ILE A 211 -5.48 -13.53 14.18
C ILE A 211 -6.95 -13.71 13.82
N ARG A 212 -7.38 -13.27 12.65
CA ARG A 212 -8.79 -13.30 12.26
C ARG A 212 -9.29 -14.75 12.11
N THR A 213 -10.57 -14.94 12.39
CA THR A 213 -11.26 -16.24 12.34
C THR A 213 -12.49 -16.21 11.43
N CYS A 214 -13.04 -15.02 11.18
CA CYS A 214 -14.28 -14.88 10.41
C CYS A 214 -14.10 -15.07 8.90
N CYS A 215 -12.89 -14.89 8.38
CA CYS A 215 -12.55 -14.99 6.96
C CYS A 215 -11.11 -15.46 6.79
N ASP A 216 -10.77 -15.94 5.60
CA ASP A 216 -9.42 -16.35 5.22
C ASP A 216 -8.98 -15.70 3.89
N LYS A 217 -7.67 -15.54 3.71
CA LYS A 217 -7.06 -15.15 2.43
C LYS A 217 -7.71 -13.90 1.82
N ALA A 218 -8.40 -14.05 0.68
CA ALA A 218 -8.99 -12.94 -0.07
C ALA A 218 -10.34 -12.49 0.46
N ASN A 219 -10.99 -13.29 1.30
CA ASN A 219 -12.32 -13.04 1.81
C ASN A 219 -12.30 -11.96 2.89
N ILE A 220 -13.34 -11.13 2.91
CA ILE A 220 -13.51 -10.08 3.90
C ILE A 220 -14.97 -9.97 4.35
N CYS A 221 -15.16 -9.44 5.55
CA CYS A 221 -16.46 -9.00 6.06
C CYS A 221 -16.26 -7.83 7.02
N ASN A 222 -17.36 -7.23 7.48
CA ASN A 222 -17.32 -6.07 8.39
C ASN A 222 -16.66 -6.40 9.74
N LYS A 223 -16.61 -7.67 10.15
CA LYS A 223 -15.91 -8.10 11.37
C LYS A 223 -14.39 -7.94 11.25
N CYS A 224 -13.76 -8.45 10.18
CA CYS A 224 -12.31 -8.30 10.00
C CYS A 224 -11.92 -6.92 9.46
N TRP A 225 -12.84 -6.16 8.84
CA TRP A 225 -12.57 -4.78 8.44
C TRP A 225 -12.20 -3.86 9.61
N LYS A 226 -12.61 -4.20 10.85
CA LYS A 226 -12.18 -3.50 12.05
C LYS A 226 -10.66 -3.47 12.25
N PHE A 227 -9.90 -4.43 11.71
CA PHE A 227 -8.42 -4.34 11.66
C PHE A 227 -7.93 -3.19 10.79
N MET A 228 -8.60 -2.88 9.68
CA MET A 228 -8.27 -1.69 8.87
C MET A 228 -8.64 -0.40 9.62
N THR A 229 -9.76 -0.41 10.34
CA THR A 229 -10.18 0.74 11.17
C THR A 229 -9.14 1.04 12.25
N MET A 230 -8.72 0.03 13.01
CA MET A 230 -7.64 0.11 14.00
C MET A 230 -6.35 0.65 13.38
N ALA A 231 -5.95 0.09 12.24
CA ALA A 231 -4.72 0.45 11.55
C ALA A 231 -4.72 1.91 11.07
N ILE A 232 -5.82 2.35 10.45
CA ILE A 232 -6.00 3.73 9.99
C ILE A 232 -5.93 4.69 11.17
N LYS A 233 -6.64 4.43 12.29
CA LYS A 233 -6.61 5.30 13.48
C LYS A 233 -5.20 5.51 14.02
N VAL A 234 -4.45 4.41 14.19
CA VAL A 234 -3.09 4.46 14.77
C VAL A 234 -2.12 5.17 13.84
N VAL A 235 -2.13 4.82 12.55
CA VAL A 235 -1.21 5.41 11.57
C VAL A 235 -1.56 6.88 11.31
N ASP A 236 -2.84 7.22 11.14
CA ASP A 236 -3.28 8.59 10.90
C ASP A 236 -2.94 9.50 12.10
N ALA A 237 -3.18 9.04 13.33
CA ALA A 237 -2.78 9.76 14.55
C ALA A 237 -1.27 10.02 14.59
N ALA A 238 -0.44 9.02 14.30
CA ALA A 238 1.01 9.20 14.27
C ALA A 238 1.47 10.18 13.18
N LEU A 239 0.94 10.06 11.95
CA LEU A 239 1.27 10.94 10.84
C LEU A 239 0.87 12.41 11.11
N ARG A 240 -0.28 12.64 11.77
CA ARG A 240 -0.76 13.98 12.11
C ARG A 240 -0.09 14.56 13.34
N GLU A 241 -0.06 13.82 14.45
CA GLU A 241 0.35 14.34 15.75
C GLU A 241 1.87 14.32 15.93
N ASP A 242 2.55 13.29 15.43
CA ASP A 242 3.99 13.14 15.65
C ASP A 242 4.80 13.81 14.53
N PHE A 243 4.35 13.67 13.28
CA PHE A 243 5.06 14.20 12.11
C PHE A 243 4.49 15.54 11.59
N GLY A 244 3.30 15.94 12.05
CA GLY A 244 2.66 17.18 11.61
C GLY A 244 2.31 17.18 10.13
N PHE A 245 1.96 16.02 9.56
CA PHE A 245 1.50 15.92 8.18
C PHE A 245 0.02 16.27 8.09
N LYS A 246 -0.35 16.99 7.02
CA LYS A 246 -1.70 17.54 6.88
C LYS A 246 -2.51 16.78 5.84
N HIS A 247 -1.91 16.56 4.67
CA HIS A 247 -2.58 16.06 3.47
C HIS A 247 -2.42 14.55 3.38
N ILE A 248 -3.19 13.83 4.19
CA ILE A 248 -3.21 12.36 4.23
C ILE A 248 -4.53 11.89 3.62
N MET A 249 -4.46 11.10 2.56
CA MET A 249 -5.63 10.47 1.94
C MET A 249 -5.53 8.95 2.10
N TRP A 250 -6.53 8.37 2.75
CA TRP A 250 -6.72 6.93 2.79
C TRP A 250 -7.61 6.49 1.65
N VAL A 251 -7.30 5.36 1.03
CA VAL A 251 -7.98 4.85 -0.15
C VAL A 251 -8.22 3.36 0.01
N TYR A 252 -9.45 2.93 -0.15
CA TYR A 252 -9.79 1.51 -0.20
C TYR A 252 -9.12 0.84 -1.40
N SER A 253 -8.48 -0.31 -1.19
CA SER A 253 -7.74 -1.02 -2.25
C SER A 253 -8.62 -1.70 -3.30
N GLY A 254 -9.95 -1.64 -3.12
CA GLY A 254 -10.97 -2.30 -3.93
C GLY A 254 -11.30 -3.73 -3.49
N ARG A 255 -10.59 -4.26 -2.47
CA ARG A 255 -10.90 -5.57 -1.89
C ARG A 255 -10.70 -5.62 -0.38
N ARG A 256 -9.47 -5.77 0.11
CA ARG A 256 -9.21 -6.21 1.50
C ARG A 256 -8.15 -5.40 2.23
N GLY A 257 -7.87 -4.21 1.74
CA GLY A 257 -6.83 -3.36 2.28
C GLY A 257 -7.11 -1.89 2.07
N ALA A 258 -6.21 -1.07 2.59
CA ALA A 258 -6.26 0.37 2.44
C ALA A 258 -4.86 0.93 2.19
N HIS A 259 -4.79 1.95 1.34
CA HIS A 259 -3.56 2.67 1.01
C HIS A 259 -3.62 4.08 1.59
N ALA A 260 -2.58 4.51 2.29
CA ALA A 260 -2.41 5.91 2.65
C ALA A 260 -1.51 6.63 1.64
N TRP A 261 -1.86 7.86 1.28
CA TRP A 261 -1.08 8.76 0.44
C TRP A 261 -0.84 10.07 1.21
N VAL A 262 0.38 10.27 1.70
CA VAL A 262 0.79 11.52 2.36
C VAL A 262 1.38 12.47 1.32
N CYS A 263 0.69 13.58 1.11
CA CYS A 263 0.83 14.44 -0.05
C CYS A 263 1.47 15.81 0.25
N ASP A 264 1.80 16.11 1.50
CA ASP A 264 2.51 17.34 1.89
C ASP A 264 3.77 17.55 1.04
N LYS A 265 4.00 18.77 0.54
CA LYS A 265 5.16 19.10 -0.32
C LYS A 265 6.50 18.63 0.24
N LYS A 266 6.73 18.88 1.54
CA LYS A 266 7.95 18.46 2.27
C LYS A 266 8.12 16.95 2.33
N VAL A 267 7.01 16.21 2.36
CA VAL A 267 6.98 14.75 2.42
C VAL A 267 7.29 14.15 1.06
N ARG A 268 6.78 14.77 -0.01
CA ARG A 268 7.02 14.29 -1.38
C ARG A 268 8.51 14.24 -1.73
N SER A 269 9.29 15.19 -1.21
CA SER A 269 10.75 15.30 -1.42
C SER A 269 11.61 14.48 -0.44
N LEU A 270 11.03 13.66 0.44
CA LEU A 270 11.82 12.84 1.36
C LEU A 270 12.63 11.79 0.61
N ASP A 271 13.92 11.71 0.91
CA ASP A 271 14.80 10.63 0.46
C ASP A 271 14.48 9.28 1.12
N ASP A 272 15.06 8.21 0.58
CA ASP A 272 14.84 6.84 1.06
C ASP A 272 15.23 6.64 2.53
N GLN A 273 16.24 7.37 3.05
CA GLN A 273 16.67 7.23 4.44
C GLN A 273 15.59 7.78 5.39
N LYS A 274 15.06 8.97 5.11
CA LYS A 274 13.98 9.57 5.89
C LYS A 274 12.70 8.74 5.79
N ARG A 275 12.39 8.22 4.61
CA ARG A 275 11.26 7.29 4.41
C ARG A 275 11.40 6.02 5.25
N LYS A 276 12.57 5.38 5.22
CA LYS A 276 12.89 4.21 6.07
C LYS A 276 12.74 4.53 7.55
N ALA A 277 13.16 5.72 8.00
CA ALA A 277 13.02 6.13 9.38
C ALA A 277 11.55 6.27 9.81
N ILE A 278 10.70 6.88 8.97
CA ILE A 278 9.25 7.00 9.24
C ILE A 278 8.58 5.62 9.22
N ALA A 279 8.88 4.79 8.23
CA ALA A 279 8.32 3.45 8.13
C ALA A 279 8.74 2.58 9.34
N GLY A 280 10.02 2.65 9.72
CA GLY A 280 10.56 1.95 10.89
C GLY A 280 10.02 2.46 12.23
N TYR A 281 9.64 3.74 12.31
CA TYR A 281 8.94 4.30 13.49
C TYR A 281 7.56 3.66 13.68
N LEU A 282 6.87 3.34 12.58
CA LEU A 282 5.55 2.71 12.59
C LEU A 282 5.61 1.18 12.59
N GLU A 283 6.75 0.56 12.25
CA GLU A 283 6.95 -0.90 12.21
C GLU A 283 7.17 -1.50 13.61
N VAL A 284 6.08 -1.85 14.28
CA VAL A 284 6.10 -2.42 15.64
C VAL A 284 6.05 -3.95 15.64
N VAL A 285 5.19 -4.53 14.79
CA VAL A 285 5.03 -5.98 14.65
C VAL A 285 6.03 -6.49 13.63
N LYS A 286 6.94 -7.39 14.03
CA LYS A 286 7.98 -7.96 13.16
C LYS A 286 7.94 -9.48 13.21
N GLY A 287 8.04 -10.13 12.04
CA GLY A 287 8.04 -11.58 11.92
C GLY A 287 6.78 -12.15 11.25
N GLY A 288 6.92 -13.33 10.64
CA GLY A 288 5.86 -14.00 9.87
C GLY A 288 4.92 -14.87 10.72
N ALA A 289 4.02 -15.63 10.08
CA ALA A 289 3.08 -16.51 10.79
C ALA A 289 3.75 -17.61 11.65
N GLN A 290 5.00 -17.97 11.31
CA GLN A 290 5.79 -19.00 11.99
C GLN A 290 6.77 -18.45 13.03
N SER A 291 6.90 -17.12 13.16
CA SER A 291 7.72 -16.55 14.24
C SER A 291 6.97 -16.62 15.56
N GLY A 292 7.72 -16.77 16.67
CA GLY A 292 7.19 -16.64 18.03
C GLY A 292 6.77 -15.20 18.34
N LYS A 293 7.26 -14.63 19.44
CA LYS A 293 6.91 -13.25 19.84
C LYS A 293 7.22 -12.21 18.75
N LYS A 294 6.20 -11.51 18.25
CA LYS A 294 6.33 -10.56 17.13
C LYS A 294 6.55 -9.12 17.57
N VAL A 295 6.16 -8.79 18.81
CA VAL A 295 6.31 -7.45 19.38
C VAL A 295 7.48 -7.44 20.36
N ASN A 296 8.53 -6.69 20.01
CA ASN A 296 9.72 -6.54 20.82
C ASN A 296 10.02 -5.05 21.02
N VAL A 297 9.31 -4.43 21.96
CA VAL A 297 9.34 -2.98 22.19
C VAL A 297 10.08 -2.61 23.48
N ARG A 298 10.88 -1.54 23.41
CA ARG A 298 11.66 -1.03 24.55
C ARG A 298 10.75 -0.44 25.63
N ARG A 299 11.17 -0.56 26.89
CA ARG A 299 10.50 0.02 28.07
C ARG A 299 11.34 1.16 28.70
N PRO A 300 10.72 2.22 29.27
CA PRO A 300 9.28 2.51 29.22
C PRO A 300 8.79 2.71 27.78
N LEU A 301 7.49 2.49 27.56
CA LEU A 301 6.91 2.57 26.22
C LEU A 301 7.11 3.97 25.63
N HIS A 302 7.45 4.01 24.34
CA HIS A 302 7.47 5.27 23.59
C HIS A 302 6.05 5.90 23.59
N PRO A 303 5.90 7.24 23.67
CA PRO A 303 4.59 7.89 23.71
C PRO A 303 3.62 7.46 22.61
N HIS A 304 4.11 7.24 21.39
CA HIS A 304 3.32 6.68 20.29
C HIS A 304 2.71 5.30 20.62
N LEU A 305 3.47 4.40 21.24
CA LEU A 305 2.97 3.08 21.62
C LEU A 305 1.98 3.17 22.77
N ALA A 306 2.21 4.06 23.73
CA ALA A 306 1.27 4.30 24.83
C ALA A 306 -0.07 4.84 24.31
N ARG A 307 -0.04 5.83 23.40
CA ARG A 307 -1.24 6.35 22.71
C ARG A 307 -1.91 5.27 21.85
N SER A 308 -1.12 4.47 21.14
CA SER A 308 -1.65 3.36 20.32
C SER A 308 -2.40 2.34 21.18
N LEU A 309 -1.86 1.96 22.34
CA LEU A 309 -2.58 1.08 23.27
C LEU A 309 -3.90 1.68 23.75
N GLU A 310 -3.95 2.98 24.01
CA GLU A 310 -5.18 3.66 24.41
C GLU A 310 -6.24 3.65 23.30
N ILE A 311 -5.82 3.84 22.04
CA ILE A 311 -6.71 3.72 20.87
C ILE A 311 -7.20 2.27 20.71
N LEU A 312 -6.33 1.28 20.92
CA LEU A 312 -6.57 -0.11 20.57
C LEU A 312 -7.27 -0.92 21.68
N LYS A 313 -7.30 -0.44 22.93
CA LYS A 313 -7.81 -1.23 24.08
C LYS A 313 -9.26 -1.68 23.92
N THR A 314 -10.14 -0.82 23.41
CA THR A 314 -11.57 -1.14 23.23
C THR A 314 -11.74 -2.12 22.08
N HIS A 315 -11.05 -1.87 20.95
CA HIS A 315 -11.02 -2.78 19.80
C HIS A 315 -10.45 -4.16 20.16
N PHE A 316 -9.45 -4.23 21.04
CA PHE A 316 -8.95 -5.51 21.52
C PHE A 316 -10.03 -6.31 22.25
N GLN A 317 -10.81 -5.66 23.12
CA GLN A 317 -11.86 -6.34 23.85
C GLN A 317 -13.04 -6.75 22.96
N GLU A 318 -13.59 -5.80 22.20
CA GLU A 318 -14.81 -6.00 21.43
C GLU A 318 -14.53 -6.71 20.09
N ASP A 319 -13.62 -6.18 19.28
CA ASP A 319 -13.39 -6.71 17.93
C ASP A 319 -12.51 -7.95 17.94
N VAL A 320 -11.50 -8.02 18.81
CA VAL A 320 -10.58 -9.17 18.84
C VAL A 320 -11.10 -10.27 19.75
N LEU A 321 -11.24 -10.02 21.06
CA LEU A 321 -11.57 -11.09 22.01
C LEU A 321 -13.00 -11.61 21.85
N GLU A 322 -13.98 -10.73 21.66
CA GLU A 322 -15.40 -11.13 21.53
C GLU A 322 -15.73 -11.59 20.11
N VAL A 323 -15.40 -10.78 19.09
CA VAL A 323 -15.84 -11.04 17.71
C VAL A 323 -14.95 -12.06 16.99
N GLN A 324 -13.61 -11.95 17.08
CA GLN A 324 -12.72 -12.92 16.43
C GLN A 324 -12.49 -14.17 17.29
N ASP A 325 -12.62 -14.11 18.62
CA ASP A 325 -12.35 -15.24 19.52
C ASP A 325 -11.07 -16.02 19.14
N PRO A 326 -9.90 -15.35 19.00
CA PRO A 326 -8.74 -15.92 18.34
C PRO A 326 -8.14 -17.09 19.11
N TRP A 327 -8.49 -17.31 20.37
CA TRP A 327 -7.96 -18.39 21.21
C TRP A 327 -8.96 -19.50 21.48
N GLY A 328 -10.00 -19.63 20.63
CA GLY A 328 -11.02 -20.67 20.77
C GLY A 328 -10.45 -22.10 20.69
N THR A 329 -9.36 -22.31 19.95
CA THR A 329 -8.72 -23.63 19.75
C THR A 329 -7.44 -23.80 20.55
N GLU A 330 -7.07 -25.06 20.83
CA GLU A 330 -5.83 -25.45 21.52
C GLU A 330 -4.58 -24.89 20.85
N GLU A 331 -4.44 -25.11 19.53
CA GLU A 331 -3.31 -24.60 18.77
C GLU A 331 -3.11 -23.09 18.93
N ARG A 332 -4.21 -22.33 19.02
CA ARG A 332 -4.14 -20.87 19.10
C ARG A 332 -3.93 -20.35 20.52
N TYR A 333 -4.54 -20.96 21.55
CA TYR A 333 -4.26 -20.54 22.92
C TYR A 333 -2.85 -20.98 23.37
N GLU A 334 -2.27 -22.04 22.82
CA GLU A 334 -0.88 -22.40 23.10
C GLU A 334 0.10 -21.33 22.59
N LYS A 335 -0.20 -20.70 21.44
CA LYS A 335 0.55 -19.53 20.96
C LYS A 335 0.44 -18.36 21.95
N LEU A 336 -0.73 -18.12 22.54
CA LEU A 336 -0.89 -17.12 23.60
C LEU A 336 -0.02 -17.45 24.83
N LEU A 337 0.01 -18.70 25.29
CA LEU A 337 0.82 -19.10 26.44
C LEU A 337 2.32 -18.85 26.19
N GLN A 338 2.81 -19.03 24.96
CA GLN A 338 4.20 -18.71 24.60
C GLN A 338 4.57 -17.23 24.72
N LEU A 339 3.57 -16.32 24.71
CA LEU A 339 3.77 -14.88 24.87
C LEU A 339 3.85 -14.45 26.34
N LEU A 340 3.44 -15.31 27.28
CA LEU A 340 3.45 -15.03 28.71
C LEU A 340 4.81 -15.40 29.35
N PRO A 341 5.31 -14.62 30.32
CA PRO A 341 6.67 -14.76 30.83
C PRO A 341 6.85 -15.89 31.87
N ASP A 342 5.78 -16.40 32.47
CA ASP A 342 5.85 -17.33 33.61
C ASP A 342 5.30 -18.73 33.24
N ARG A 343 6.17 -19.75 33.32
CA ARG A 343 5.82 -21.13 32.96
C ARG A 343 4.80 -21.78 33.90
N ASN A 344 4.83 -21.47 35.20
CA ASN A 344 3.90 -22.07 36.17
C ASN A 344 2.48 -21.52 35.99
N LEU A 345 2.37 -20.22 35.69
CA LEU A 345 1.13 -19.58 35.29
C LEU A 345 0.61 -20.22 34.00
N ASN A 346 1.47 -20.45 33.00
CA ASN A 346 1.09 -21.09 31.74
C ASN A 346 0.57 -22.51 31.93
N GLU A 347 1.22 -23.32 32.77
CA GLU A 347 0.73 -24.66 33.11
C GLU A 347 -0.62 -24.64 33.84
N SER A 348 -0.81 -23.67 34.74
CA SER A 348 -2.08 -23.50 35.46
C SER A 348 -3.22 -23.06 34.55
N LEU A 349 -2.95 -22.14 33.61
CA LEU A 349 -3.89 -21.72 32.57
C LEU A 349 -4.25 -22.89 31.65
N ARG A 350 -3.25 -23.65 31.19
CA ARG A 350 -3.45 -24.84 30.35
C ARG A 350 -4.38 -25.85 31.03
N ARG A 351 -4.07 -26.26 32.27
CA ARG A 351 -4.94 -27.18 33.03
C ARG A 351 -6.36 -26.66 33.19
N LYS A 352 -6.53 -25.35 33.41
CA LYS A 352 -7.86 -24.73 33.55
C LYS A 352 -8.65 -24.77 32.24
N TRP A 353 -7.98 -24.53 31.11
CA TRP A 353 -8.61 -24.51 29.80
C TRP A 353 -8.88 -25.92 29.26
N ASP A 354 -8.02 -26.89 29.58
CA ASP A 354 -8.23 -28.32 29.27
C ASP A 354 -9.42 -28.90 30.05
N ALA A 355 -9.59 -28.48 31.30
CA ALA A 355 -10.72 -28.89 32.14
C ALA A 355 -12.06 -28.27 31.69
N ALA A 356 -12.03 -27.21 30.89
CA ALA A 356 -13.22 -26.53 30.36
C ALA A 356 -13.04 -26.19 28.87
N PRO A 357 -13.11 -27.21 27.97
CA PRO A 357 -12.99 -26.99 26.53
C PRO A 357 -14.04 -25.99 26.02
N GLY A 358 -13.69 -25.21 25.00
CA GLY A 358 -14.60 -24.21 24.42
C GLY A 358 -14.73 -22.90 25.20
N ARG A 359 -13.90 -22.68 26.23
CA ARG A 359 -13.84 -21.40 26.96
C ARG A 359 -13.47 -20.23 26.02
N ALA A 360 -14.29 -19.20 25.97
CA ALA A 360 -14.09 -18.05 25.07
C ALA A 360 -12.81 -17.25 25.38
N SER A 361 -12.26 -16.58 24.37
CA SER A 361 -11.02 -15.77 24.46
C SER A 361 -11.11 -14.67 25.51
N VAL A 362 -12.26 -14.01 25.65
CA VAL A 362 -12.52 -13.03 26.73
C VAL A 362 -12.28 -13.64 28.11
N SER A 363 -12.81 -14.84 28.34
CA SER A 363 -12.65 -15.54 29.61
C SER A 363 -11.22 -16.02 29.81
N LYS A 364 -10.56 -16.52 28.75
CA LYS A 364 -9.14 -16.88 28.79
C LYS A 364 -8.26 -15.68 29.14
N TRP A 365 -8.56 -14.49 28.59
CA TRP A 365 -7.86 -13.25 28.91
C TRP A 365 -8.00 -12.85 30.39
N ALA A 366 -9.24 -12.93 30.92
CA ALA A 366 -9.53 -12.62 32.31
C ALA A 366 -8.88 -13.62 33.28
N ASP A 367 -8.76 -14.89 32.88
CA ASP A 367 -8.13 -15.93 33.70
C ASP A 367 -6.66 -15.65 34.01
N ILE A 368 -5.95 -14.98 33.09
CA ILE A 368 -4.53 -14.60 33.27
C ILE A 368 -4.40 -13.77 34.56
N ASP A 369 -5.25 -12.75 34.72
CA ASP A 369 -5.21 -11.88 35.90
C ASP A 369 -5.74 -12.59 37.14
N ALA A 370 -6.79 -13.41 36.99
CA ALA A 370 -7.38 -14.14 38.10
C ALA A 370 -6.37 -15.12 38.72
N LEU A 371 -5.70 -15.93 37.90
CA LEU A 371 -4.69 -16.90 38.37
C LEU A 371 -3.40 -16.24 38.85
N ALA A 372 -2.99 -15.14 38.22
CA ALA A 372 -1.88 -14.34 38.72
C ALA A 372 -2.13 -13.85 40.15
N LYS A 373 -3.35 -13.38 40.45
CA LYS A 373 -3.75 -12.90 41.79
C LYS A 373 -3.88 -14.00 42.83
N THR A 374 -4.19 -15.24 42.44
CA THR A 374 -4.29 -16.37 43.37
C THR A 374 -2.94 -16.93 43.81
N GLY A 375 -1.82 -16.38 43.32
CA GLY A 375 -0.48 -16.86 43.64
C GLY A 375 -0.13 -18.17 42.95
N ALA A 376 -0.68 -18.43 41.75
CA ALA A 376 -0.39 -19.63 40.96
C ALA A 376 1.12 -19.81 40.68
N SER A 377 1.88 -18.72 40.67
CA SER A 377 3.35 -18.73 40.72
C SER A 377 3.84 -17.89 41.90
N LYS A 378 4.70 -18.46 42.73
CA LYS A 378 5.26 -17.78 43.92
C LYS A 378 6.22 -16.64 43.57
N ASN A 379 6.82 -16.68 42.38
CA ASN A 379 7.83 -15.74 41.91
C ASN A 379 7.34 -14.91 40.71
N LEU A 380 6.03 -14.74 40.57
CA LEU A 380 5.46 -14.02 39.43
C LEU A 380 5.90 -12.55 39.45
N ASP A 381 6.57 -12.13 38.38
CA ASP A 381 6.86 -10.72 38.15
C ASP A 381 5.62 -10.04 37.54
N ALA A 382 4.88 -9.31 38.40
CA ALA A 382 3.68 -8.58 38.01
C ALA A 382 3.95 -7.51 36.93
N ARG A 383 5.15 -6.91 36.93
CA ARG A 383 5.53 -5.93 35.93
C ARG A 383 5.79 -6.61 34.59
N ALA A 384 6.54 -7.71 34.58
CA ALA A 384 6.76 -8.48 33.35
C ALA A 384 5.45 -9.01 32.76
N LEU A 385 4.49 -9.44 33.60
CA LEU A 385 3.17 -9.86 33.14
C LEU A 385 2.39 -8.70 32.52
N LEU A 386 2.37 -7.52 33.15
CA LEU A 386 1.73 -6.34 32.58
C LEU A 386 2.35 -5.96 31.23
N GLU A 387 3.68 -5.94 31.15
CA GLU A 387 4.41 -5.62 29.92
C GLU A 387 4.11 -6.66 28.81
N ALA A 388 4.01 -7.95 29.15
CA ALA A 388 3.61 -9.00 28.22
C ALA A 388 2.17 -8.83 27.73
N LYS A 389 1.23 -8.47 28.61
CA LYS A 389 -0.16 -8.20 28.19
C LYS A 389 -0.24 -7.00 27.24
N GLN A 390 0.54 -5.95 27.46
CA GLN A 390 0.65 -4.82 26.54
C GLN A 390 1.20 -5.26 25.17
N ASP A 391 2.26 -6.08 25.15
CA ASP A 391 2.82 -6.61 23.91
C ASP A 391 1.81 -7.49 23.15
N ILE A 392 1.01 -8.29 23.86
CA ILE A 392 -0.07 -9.11 23.25
C ILE A 392 -1.14 -8.22 22.63
N VAL A 393 -1.58 -7.16 23.32
CA VAL A 393 -2.54 -6.21 22.73
C VAL A 393 -1.98 -5.64 21.43
N LEU A 394 -0.73 -5.17 21.43
CA LEU A 394 -0.08 -4.66 20.22
C LEU A 394 0.02 -5.74 19.13
N GLU A 395 0.41 -6.96 19.44
CA GLU A 395 0.57 -8.02 18.46
C GLU A 395 -0.73 -8.37 17.73
N TYR A 396 -1.86 -8.28 18.44
CA TYR A 396 -3.19 -8.64 17.95
C TYR A 396 -3.97 -7.47 17.33
N THR A 397 -3.54 -6.22 17.52
CA THR A 397 -4.32 -5.04 17.08
C THR A 397 -3.52 -3.96 16.37
N TYR A 398 -2.21 -3.92 16.53
CA TYR A 398 -1.39 -2.87 15.95
C TYR A 398 -1.26 -3.04 14.42
N PRO A 399 -1.25 -1.94 13.65
CA PRO A 399 -1.10 -1.98 12.20
C PRO A 399 0.07 -2.84 11.70
N ARG A 400 -0.25 -3.75 10.77
CA ARG A 400 0.72 -4.53 9.98
C ARG A 400 0.88 -3.87 8.61
N LEU A 401 2.04 -3.26 8.40
CA LEU A 401 2.33 -2.46 7.20
C LEU A 401 3.20 -3.25 6.23
N ASP A 402 2.91 -3.17 4.93
CA ASP A 402 3.92 -3.52 3.92
C ASP A 402 4.96 -2.39 3.84
N ILE A 403 6.01 -2.54 4.65
CA ILE A 403 7.05 -1.54 4.82
C ILE A 403 7.83 -1.28 3.51
N GLU A 404 7.91 -2.25 2.59
CA GLU A 404 8.66 -2.05 1.33
C GLU A 404 7.99 -1.02 0.41
N VAL A 405 6.67 -0.84 0.55
CA VAL A 405 5.91 0.22 -0.15
C VAL A 405 6.33 1.61 0.31
N SER A 406 6.68 1.76 1.59
CA SER A 406 7.01 3.05 2.19
C SER A 406 8.48 3.45 2.05
N LYS A 407 9.39 2.47 1.94
CA LYS A 407 10.85 2.68 2.07
C LYS A 407 11.51 3.41 0.89
N LYS A 408 11.06 3.18 -0.34
CA LYS A 408 11.75 3.64 -1.56
C LYS A 408 10.92 4.63 -2.36
N LEU A 409 11.59 5.67 -2.88
CA LEU A 409 10.96 6.71 -3.69
C LEU A 409 10.41 6.16 -5.03
N ASN A 410 10.98 5.09 -5.56
CA ASN A 410 10.59 4.51 -6.85
C ASN A 410 9.48 3.46 -6.79
N HIS A 411 8.86 3.26 -5.62
CA HIS A 411 7.78 2.29 -5.47
C HIS A 411 6.51 2.73 -6.22
N LEU A 412 5.86 1.79 -6.89
CA LEU A 412 4.61 1.99 -7.65
C LEU A 412 3.44 1.53 -6.79
N LEU A 413 2.39 2.35 -6.67
CA LEU A 413 1.21 1.97 -5.90
C LEU A 413 -0.07 2.21 -6.71
N LYS A 414 -1.04 1.32 -6.56
CA LYS A 414 -2.32 1.36 -7.30
C LYS A 414 -2.98 2.73 -7.19
N SER A 415 -3.41 3.28 -8.32
CA SER A 415 -4.09 4.57 -8.37
C SER A 415 -5.43 4.53 -7.61
N PRO A 416 -5.83 5.62 -6.93
CA PRO A 416 -7.21 5.83 -6.52
C PRO A 416 -8.16 5.76 -7.73
N PHE A 417 -9.43 5.43 -7.46
CA PHE A 417 -10.54 5.30 -8.41
C PHE A 417 -10.41 4.23 -9.49
N VAL A 418 -9.33 3.44 -9.54
CA VAL A 418 -9.31 2.28 -10.46
C VAL A 418 -10.30 1.22 -9.98
N VAL A 419 -10.81 0.44 -10.91
CA VAL A 419 -11.69 -0.70 -10.60
C VAL A 419 -10.83 -1.90 -10.23
N HIS A 420 -11.17 -2.59 -9.15
CA HIS A 420 -10.50 -3.84 -8.80
C HIS A 420 -11.07 -4.99 -9.66
N PRO A 421 -10.24 -5.68 -10.48
CA PRO A 421 -10.75 -6.61 -11.50
C PRO A 421 -11.49 -7.82 -10.92
N GLY A 422 -11.10 -8.28 -9.72
CA GLY A 422 -11.73 -9.43 -9.08
C GLY A 422 -13.03 -9.13 -8.32
N THR A 423 -13.32 -7.87 -8.01
CA THR A 423 -14.50 -7.49 -7.19
C THR A 423 -15.42 -6.53 -7.92
N GLY A 424 -14.95 -5.85 -8.97
CA GLY A 424 -15.65 -4.76 -9.63
C GLY A 424 -15.74 -3.48 -8.81
N ARG A 425 -15.30 -3.46 -7.55
CA ARG A 425 -15.38 -2.28 -6.68
C ARG A 425 -14.38 -1.22 -7.08
N VAL A 426 -14.81 0.04 -6.97
CA VAL A 426 -13.95 1.20 -7.20
C VAL A 426 -13.03 1.44 -5.99
N CYS A 427 -11.76 1.74 -6.23
CA CYS A 427 -10.79 2.07 -5.17
C CYS A 427 -11.03 3.50 -4.65
N VAL A 428 -12.08 3.68 -3.85
CA VAL A 428 -12.54 5.01 -3.39
C VAL A 428 -11.74 5.53 -2.19
N PRO A 429 -11.58 6.86 -2.04
CA PRO A 429 -11.08 7.45 -0.80
C PRO A 429 -11.96 7.10 0.41
N ILE A 430 -11.33 6.98 1.58
CA ILE A 430 -11.98 6.75 2.87
C ILE A 430 -12.00 8.08 3.63
N ASP A 431 -13.18 8.48 4.13
CA ASP A 431 -13.31 9.64 5.00
C ASP A 431 -12.90 9.28 6.42
N THR A 432 -11.82 9.88 6.91
CA THR A 432 -11.30 9.58 8.25
C THR A 432 -12.09 10.28 9.37
N ARG A 433 -12.99 11.21 9.04
CA ARG A 433 -13.85 11.90 10.02
C ARG A 433 -14.98 11.00 10.53
N GLU A 434 -15.46 10.10 9.67
CA GLU A 434 -16.53 9.13 9.91
C GLU A 434 -16.02 7.71 9.63
N LEU A 435 -14.80 7.41 10.10
CA LEU A 435 -14.08 6.19 9.75
C LEU A 435 -14.83 4.90 10.12
N GLU A 436 -15.56 4.92 11.24
CA GLU A 436 -16.32 3.76 11.73
C GLU A 436 -17.48 3.37 10.81
N ASP A 437 -17.98 4.32 10.01
CA ASP A 437 -19.14 4.15 9.13
C ASP A 437 -18.74 3.63 7.73
N PHE A 438 -17.44 3.55 7.44
CA PHE A 438 -16.96 3.03 6.16
C PHE A 438 -17.18 1.52 6.04
N ASP A 439 -18.11 1.12 5.17
CA ASP A 439 -18.38 -0.27 4.82
C ASP A 439 -17.70 -0.65 3.47
N PRO A 440 -16.67 -1.52 3.48
CA PRO A 440 -15.95 -1.93 2.25
C PRO A 440 -16.82 -2.79 1.30
N LEU A 441 -17.90 -3.38 1.80
CA LEU A 441 -18.83 -4.20 1.04
C LEU A 441 -19.88 -3.35 0.33
N ALA A 442 -20.23 -2.19 0.88
CA ALA A 442 -21.16 -1.21 0.31
C ALA A 442 -20.51 -0.27 -0.72
N VAL A 443 -19.18 -0.29 -0.87
CA VAL A 443 -18.49 0.47 -1.92
C VAL A 443 -19.01 0.04 -3.30
N PRO A 444 -19.42 0.98 -4.16
CA PRO A 444 -20.09 0.66 -5.41
C PRO A 444 -19.16 -0.07 -6.38
N THR A 445 -19.76 -1.02 -7.10
CA THR A 445 -19.14 -1.73 -8.21
C THR A 445 -19.33 -0.97 -9.51
N VAL A 446 -18.45 -1.23 -10.48
CA VAL A 446 -18.52 -0.62 -11.80
C VAL A 446 -19.86 -0.89 -12.50
N GLN A 447 -20.45 -2.07 -12.33
CA GLN A 447 -21.72 -2.42 -12.94
C GLN A 447 -22.89 -1.68 -12.29
N GLU A 448 -22.91 -1.55 -10.96
CA GLU A 448 -23.93 -0.75 -10.25
C GLU A 448 -23.89 0.70 -10.73
N LEU A 449 -22.69 1.29 -10.82
CA LEU A 449 -22.53 2.67 -11.28
C LEU A 449 -23.02 2.88 -12.72
N LEU A 450 -22.75 1.94 -13.62
CA LEU A 450 -23.24 2.04 -15.00
C LEU A 450 -24.77 1.89 -15.05
N GLY A 451 -25.34 0.98 -14.27
CA GLY A 451 -26.79 0.82 -14.15
C GLY A 451 -27.48 2.06 -13.56
N GLU A 452 -26.86 2.73 -12.59
CA GLU A 452 -27.35 4.00 -12.04
C GLU A 452 -27.39 5.10 -13.12
N ILE A 453 -26.41 5.16 -14.01
CA ILE A 453 -26.45 6.13 -15.11
C ILE A 453 -27.55 5.82 -16.11
N ASP A 454 -27.72 4.56 -16.50
CA ASP A 454 -28.72 4.16 -17.49
C ASP A 454 -30.15 4.31 -16.96
N SER A 455 -30.33 4.19 -15.63
CA SER A 455 -31.59 4.42 -14.94
C SER A 455 -31.82 5.87 -14.54
N TRP A 456 -30.82 6.76 -14.73
CA TRP A 456 -30.96 8.17 -14.41
C TRP A 456 -31.97 8.84 -15.34
N LYS A 457 -33.18 9.02 -14.82
CA LYS A 457 -34.20 9.89 -15.38
C LYS A 457 -33.96 11.23 -14.71
N GLY A 458 -33.30 12.16 -15.40
CA GLY A 458 -33.13 13.51 -14.88
C GLY A 458 -34.47 14.10 -14.43
N ASP A 459 -34.43 15.06 -13.51
CA ASP A 459 -35.63 15.82 -13.16
C ASP A 459 -36.19 16.42 -14.46
N ASP A 460 -37.37 15.96 -14.88
CA ASP A 460 -37.94 16.19 -16.21
C ASP A 460 -38.03 17.70 -16.49
N GLY A 461 -37.16 18.22 -17.36
CA GLY A 461 -37.35 19.52 -18.02
C GLY A 461 -36.38 20.65 -17.69
N ALA A 462 -35.32 20.43 -16.89
CA ALA A 462 -34.21 21.39 -16.81
C ALA A 462 -32.96 20.75 -17.40
N ALA A 463 -32.42 21.34 -18.47
CA ALA A 463 -31.01 21.16 -18.78
C ALA A 463 -30.24 21.54 -17.52
N SER A 464 -29.80 20.52 -16.77
CA SER A 464 -29.16 20.68 -15.49
C SER A 464 -27.75 21.20 -15.76
N GLN A 465 -27.71 22.52 -15.92
CA GLN A 465 -26.49 23.29 -15.90
C GLN A 465 -26.07 23.38 -14.45
N ASP A 466 -24.83 22.97 -14.18
CA ASP A 466 -24.14 23.35 -12.95
C ASP A 466 -24.06 24.89 -12.88
N ASP A 467 -23.75 25.47 -11.72
CA ASP A 467 -23.70 26.94 -11.45
C ASP A 467 -22.75 27.72 -12.40
N ASN A 468 -22.04 27.02 -13.29
CA ASN A 468 -21.10 27.51 -14.30
C ASN A 468 -21.48 27.17 -15.76
N GLY A 469 -22.72 26.73 -16.05
CA GLY A 469 -23.18 26.47 -17.43
C GLY A 469 -22.56 25.24 -18.11
N LYS A 470 -21.88 24.36 -17.35
CA LYS A 470 -21.40 23.04 -17.83
C LYS A 470 -22.41 21.96 -17.43
N GLY A 471 -22.66 21.01 -18.33
CA GLY A 471 -23.52 19.87 -18.01
C GLY A 471 -22.97 19.06 -16.83
N ILE A 472 -23.86 18.59 -15.96
CA ILE A 472 -23.56 17.70 -14.83
C ILE A 472 -22.73 16.51 -15.30
N SER A 473 -21.59 16.26 -14.63
CA SER A 473 -20.74 15.11 -14.94
C SER A 473 -21.45 13.79 -14.61
N ASP A 474 -21.25 12.73 -15.39
CA ASP A 474 -21.98 11.47 -15.17
C ASP A 474 -21.75 10.85 -13.78
N TRP A 475 -20.58 11.03 -13.17
CA TRP A 475 -20.30 10.56 -11.81
C TRP A 475 -21.09 11.31 -10.72
N GLU A 476 -21.61 12.51 -11.00
CA GLU A 476 -22.47 13.26 -10.07
C GLU A 476 -23.90 12.68 -10.00
N LYS A 477 -24.23 11.77 -10.92
CA LYS A 477 -25.53 11.09 -11.00
C LYS A 477 -25.52 9.72 -10.33
N THR A 478 -24.39 9.32 -9.74
CA THR A 478 -24.17 7.98 -9.22
C THR A 478 -23.74 8.01 -7.75
N SER A 479 -23.76 6.85 -7.11
CA SER A 479 -23.22 6.59 -5.77
C SER A 479 -21.70 6.81 -5.67
N LEU A 480 -21.01 7.10 -6.78
CA LEU A 480 -19.61 7.52 -6.79
C LEU A 480 -19.43 8.99 -6.36
N LYS A 481 -20.48 9.82 -6.46
CA LYS A 481 -20.48 11.25 -6.14
C LYS A 481 -19.80 11.61 -4.81
N PRO A 482 -20.21 11.07 -3.64
CA PRO A 482 -19.63 11.48 -2.35
C PRO A 482 -18.12 11.26 -2.29
N TYR A 483 -17.61 10.18 -2.89
CA TYR A 483 -16.19 9.87 -2.93
C TYR A 483 -15.38 10.84 -3.79
N VAL A 484 -15.94 11.26 -4.94
CA VAL A 484 -15.30 12.25 -5.82
C VAL A 484 -15.35 13.65 -5.21
N GLU A 485 -16.42 14.01 -4.51
CA GLU A 485 -16.53 15.28 -3.78
C GLU A 485 -15.55 15.37 -2.61
N TYR A 486 -15.41 14.28 -1.84
CA TYR A 486 -14.39 14.17 -0.80
C TYR A 486 -12.98 14.33 -1.40
N PHE A 487 -12.69 13.61 -2.49
CA PHE A 487 -11.40 13.74 -3.18
C PHE A 487 -11.15 15.15 -3.71
N ARG A 488 -12.16 15.78 -4.32
CA ARG A 488 -12.08 17.17 -4.81
C ARG A 488 -11.74 18.12 -3.66
N THR A 489 -12.36 17.95 -2.50
CA THR A 489 -12.08 18.77 -1.30
C THR A 489 -10.63 18.58 -0.83
N PHE A 490 -10.17 17.33 -0.77
CA PHE A 490 -8.78 17.00 -0.44
C PHE A 490 -7.77 17.66 -1.40
N VAL A 491 -8.01 17.53 -2.72
CA VAL A 491 -7.15 18.11 -3.77
C VAL A 491 -7.13 19.64 -3.72
N ASN A 492 -8.27 20.27 -3.45
CA ASN A 492 -8.34 21.72 -3.24
C ASN A 492 -7.52 22.16 -2.02
N GLY A 493 -7.51 21.38 -0.94
CA GLY A 493 -6.65 21.61 0.23
C GLY A 493 -5.17 21.61 -0.13
N ILE A 494 -4.71 20.62 -0.92
CA ILE A 494 -3.32 20.56 -1.40
C ILE A 494 -2.99 21.78 -2.25
N MET A 495 -3.83 22.08 -3.26
CA MET A 495 -3.57 23.21 -4.17
C MET A 495 -3.54 24.56 -3.46
N LYS A 496 -4.33 24.74 -2.39
CA LYS A 496 -4.29 25.94 -1.55
C LYS A 496 -2.93 26.08 -0.86
N ASP A 497 -2.47 25.03 -0.19
CA ASP A 497 -1.19 25.06 0.52
C ASP A 497 0.00 25.22 -0.44
N GLU A 498 -0.06 24.67 -1.65
CA GLU A 498 0.96 24.87 -2.68
C GLU A 498 1.07 26.33 -3.14
N ARG A 499 -0.06 27.03 -3.27
CA ARG A 499 -0.11 28.46 -3.62
C ARG A 499 0.45 29.31 -2.47
N ASP A 500 0.03 29.04 -1.24
CA ASP A 500 0.46 29.82 -0.07
C ASP A 500 1.99 29.75 0.13
N VAL A 501 2.60 28.59 -0.11
CA VAL A 501 4.07 28.43 -0.07
C VAL A 501 4.75 29.27 -1.16
N ARG A 502 4.17 29.31 -2.37
CA ARG A 502 4.72 30.07 -3.49
C ARG A 502 4.67 31.57 -3.21
N THR A 503 3.53 32.08 -2.75
CA THR A 503 3.36 33.49 -2.38
C THR A 503 4.23 33.91 -1.19
N LYS A 504 4.46 33.02 -0.20
CA LYS A 504 5.39 33.32 0.90
C LYS A 504 6.83 33.47 0.42
N ARG A 505 7.32 32.56 -0.41
CA ARG A 505 8.67 32.66 -1.00
C ARG A 505 8.83 33.93 -1.84
N GLU A 506 7.85 34.24 -2.70
CA GLU A 506 7.86 35.47 -3.50
C GLU A 506 7.91 36.73 -2.63
N ARG A 507 7.25 36.73 -1.46
CA ARG A 507 7.31 37.84 -0.49
C ARG A 507 8.63 37.93 0.26
N GLU A 508 9.22 36.79 0.65
CA GLU A 508 10.55 36.74 1.29
C GLU A 508 11.62 37.22 0.32
N ASP A 509 11.59 36.76 -0.94
CA ASP A 509 12.51 37.20 -1.99
C ASP A 509 12.36 38.71 -2.27
N LEU A 510 11.14 39.27 -2.21
CA LEU A 510 10.90 40.72 -2.37
C LEU A 510 11.32 41.58 -1.17
N MET A 511 11.56 41.00 0.01
CA MET A 511 12.04 41.71 1.20
C MET A 511 13.57 41.70 1.31
N ASP A 512 14.25 40.82 0.58
CA ASP A 512 15.71 40.71 0.51
C ASP A 512 16.34 41.54 -0.63
N PHE A 513 15.56 42.36 -1.35
CA PHE A 513 16.02 43.28 -2.40
C PHE A 513 15.95 44.76 -2.01
#